data_AF-A0A3L6PI95-F1
#
_entry.id   AF-A0A3L6PI95-F1
#
_cell.length_a   1.000
_cell.length_b   1.000
_cell.length_c   1.000
_cell.angle_alpha   90.00
_cell.angle_beta   90.00
_cell.angle_gamma   90.00
#
_symmetry.space_group_name_H-M   'P 1'
#
loop_
_entity.id
_entity.type
_entity.pdbx_description
1 polymer ?
#
loop_
_entity_poly.entity_id
_entity_poly.type
_entity_poly.pdbx_seq_one_letter_code
_entity_poly.pdbx_strand_id
1 'polypeptide(L)'
;MAFVFSVGTMKDVEAMMVLPPNPPRLIEIVSLDSVRRAPEYLAAVQDKVGEGWASTTTPNLARFARFADMLTALDTDILPTLANNPTDIQALRGL
;
A
#
# COMPACT_ATOMS: atom_id res chain seq x y z
N MET A 1 12.20 -20.00 16.27
CA MET A 1 10.86 -19.98 15.63
C MET A 1 10.50 -18.51 15.45
N ALA A 2 10.40 -18.01 14.21
CA ALA A 2 10.00 -16.63 13.98
C ALA A 2 8.50 -16.51 14.27
N PHE A 3 8.09 -15.53 15.08
CA PHE A 3 6.67 -15.26 15.29
C PHE A 3 6.12 -14.62 14.02
N VAL A 4 5.12 -15.25 13.40
CA VAL A 4 4.48 -14.71 12.20
C VAL A 4 3.34 -13.79 12.62
N PHE A 5 3.23 -12.64 11.97
CA PHE A 5 2.09 -11.75 12.08
C PHE A 5 1.45 -11.60 10.69
N SER A 6 0.30 -12.24 10.52
CA SER A 6 -0.45 -12.19 9.27
C SER A 6 -1.30 -10.92 9.22
N VAL A 7 -1.26 -10.21 8.10
CA VAL A 7 -2.00 -8.97 7.87
C VAL A 7 -2.91 -9.19 6.67
N GLY A 8 -4.22 -9.10 6.88
CA GLY A 8 -5.21 -9.20 5.81
C GLY A 8 -6.01 -7.92 5.62
N THR A 9 -6.16 -7.13 6.68
CA THR A 9 -7.03 -5.95 6.77
C THR A 9 -6.28 -4.77 7.38
N MET A 10 -6.83 -3.55 7.26
CA MET A 10 -6.27 -2.38 7.95
C MET A 10 -6.33 -2.50 9.47
N LYS A 11 -7.29 -3.25 10.01
CA LYS A 11 -7.34 -3.51 11.45
C LYS A 11 -6.13 -4.34 11.91
N ASP A 12 -5.65 -5.24 11.06
CA ASP A 12 -4.43 -6.01 11.36
C ASP A 12 -3.20 -5.11 11.29
N VAL A 13 -3.17 -4.14 10.37
CA VAL A 13 -2.13 -3.10 10.32
C VAL A 13 -2.13 -2.30 11.62
N GLU A 14 -3.28 -1.79 12.06
CA GLU A 14 -3.41 -1.06 13.33
C GLU A 14 -2.94 -1.90 14.53
N ALA A 15 -3.33 -3.18 14.57
CA ALA A 15 -2.90 -4.11 15.60
C ALA A 15 -1.39 -4.40 15.54
N MET A 16 -0.80 -4.42 14.33
CA MET A 16 0.64 -4.56 14.13
C MET A 16 1.39 -3.36 14.70
N MET A 17 0.90 -2.15 14.47
CA MET A 17 1.59 -0.91 14.85
C MET A 17 1.75 -0.74 16.36
N VAL A 18 0.78 -1.23 17.15
CA VAL A 18 0.84 -1.16 18.62
C VAL A 18 1.72 -2.23 19.27
N LEU A 19 2.25 -3.18 18.49
CA LEU A 19 3.13 -4.22 19.03
C LEU A 19 4.53 -3.66 19.29
N PRO A 20 5.19 -4.10 20.38
CA PRO A 20 6.55 -3.70 20.67
C PRO A 20 7.53 -4.25 19.61
N PRO A 21 8.68 -3.58 19.39
CA PRO A 21 9.72 -4.02 18.45
C PRO A 21 10.23 -5.44 18.73
N ASN A 22 10.26 -5.82 20.01
CA ASN A 22 10.79 -7.10 20.47
C ASN A 22 9.69 -7.99 21.08
N PRO A 23 9.68 -9.31 20.78
CA PRO A 23 10.55 -9.98 19.82
C PRO A 23 10.18 -9.63 18.35
N PRO A 24 11.17 -9.54 17.44
CA PRO A 24 10.90 -9.25 16.04
C PRO A 24 10.08 -10.36 15.40
N ARG A 25 9.19 -9.97 14.48
CA ARG A 25 8.24 -10.87 13.80
C ARG A 25 8.47 -10.90 12.30
N LEU A 26 8.00 -11.97 11.67
CA LEU A 26 7.84 -12.02 10.22
C LEU A 26 6.43 -11.52 9.87
N ILE A 27 6.36 -10.46 9.08
CA ILE A 27 5.12 -9.92 8.54
C ILE A 27 4.76 -10.70 7.28
N GLU A 28 3.53 -11.20 7.26
CA GLU A 28 2.96 -11.89 6.09
C GLU A 28 1.69 -11.17 5.65
N ILE A 29 1.75 -10.52 4.48
CA ILE A 29 0.56 -9.91 3.88
C ILE A 29 -0.22 -11.01 3.16
N VAL A 30 -1.32 -11.46 3.76
CA VAL A 30 -2.17 -12.53 3.22
C VAL A 30 -3.28 -12.00 2.32
N SER A 31 -3.72 -10.75 2.54
CA SER A 31 -4.68 -10.05 1.71
C SER A 31 -4.54 -8.53 1.84
N LEU A 32 -5.15 -7.81 0.90
CA LEU A 32 -5.31 -6.35 0.94
C LEU A 32 -6.80 -6.06 0.82
N ASP A 33 -7.36 -5.27 1.75
CA ASP A 33 -8.78 -4.85 1.69
C ASP A 33 -9.10 -4.12 0.38
N SER A 34 -8.15 -3.31 -0.09
CA SER A 34 -8.23 -2.59 -1.36
C SER A 34 -6.84 -2.23 -1.85
N VAL A 35 -6.62 -2.31 -3.17
CA VAL A 35 -5.40 -1.82 -3.82
C VAL A 35 -5.15 -0.36 -3.48
N ARG A 36 -6.21 0.48 -3.38
CA ARG A 36 -6.07 1.90 -3.05
C ARG A 36 -5.38 2.14 -1.70
N ARG A 37 -5.43 1.16 -0.79
CA ARG A 37 -4.78 1.23 0.54
C ARG A 37 -3.38 0.65 0.57
N ALA A 38 -2.87 0.08 -0.53
CA ALA A 38 -1.53 -0.49 -0.58
C ALA A 38 -0.41 0.46 -0.09
N PRO A 39 -0.46 1.79 -0.33
CA PRO A 39 0.50 2.73 0.25
C PRO A 39 0.51 2.74 1.79
N GLU A 40 -0.66 2.66 2.43
CA GLU A 40 -0.79 2.65 3.89
C GLU A 40 -0.17 1.37 4.49
N TYR A 41 -0.46 0.21 3.88
CA TYR A 41 0.15 -1.05 4.27
C TYR A 41 1.67 -1.00 4.09
N LEU A 42 2.15 -0.43 2.98
CA LEU A 42 3.58 -0.34 2.70
C LEU A 42 4.31 0.49 3.75
N ALA A 43 3.75 1.65 4.10
CA ALA A 43 4.32 2.53 5.12
C ALA A 43 4.43 1.80 6.48
N ALA A 44 3.36 1.12 6.91
CA ALA A 44 3.36 0.38 8.17
C ALA A 44 4.36 -0.78 8.18
N VAL A 45 4.47 -1.52 7.07
CA VAL A 45 5.46 -2.60 6.92
C VAL A 45 6.87 -2.04 6.97
N GLN A 46 7.14 -0.93 6.29
CA GLN A 46 8.46 -0.29 6.29
C GLN A 46 8.87 0.20 7.68
N ASP A 47 7.93 0.76 8.45
CA ASP A 47 8.18 1.19 9.83
C ASP A 47 8.61 0.02 10.72
N LYS A 48 7.86 -1.10 10.69
CA LYS A 48 8.22 -2.30 11.44
C LYS A 48 9.49 -2.99 10.95
N VAL A 49 9.76 -2.97 9.65
CA VAL A 49 11.05 -3.44 9.13
C VAL A 49 12.20 -2.57 9.67
N GLY A 50 11.99 -1.25 9.82
CA GLY A 50 12.91 -0.35 10.52
C GLY A 50 13.13 -0.71 11.99
N GLU A 51 12.12 -1.26 12.66
CA GLU A 51 12.20 -1.81 14.03
C GLU A 51 12.87 -3.20 14.11
N GLY A 52 13.31 -3.77 12.99
CA GLY A 52 13.99 -5.07 12.94
C GLY A 52 13.08 -6.26 12.63
N TRP A 53 11.82 -6.03 12.27
CA TRP A 53 10.93 -7.08 11.76
C TRP A 53 11.31 -7.44 10.31
N ALA A 54 10.86 -8.60 9.85
CA ALA A 54 11.09 -9.05 8.48
C ALA A 54 9.78 -9.03 7.68
N SER A 55 9.88 -8.84 6.36
CA SER A 55 8.75 -8.97 5.43
C SER A 55 9.22 -9.57 4.12
N THR A 56 8.52 -10.59 3.62
CA THR A 56 8.80 -11.22 2.33
C THR A 56 8.03 -10.58 1.18
N THR A 57 7.01 -9.77 1.48
CA THR A 57 6.06 -9.25 0.51
C THR A 57 6.31 -7.78 0.13
N THR A 58 7.27 -7.10 0.78
CA THR A 58 7.55 -5.66 0.54
C THR A 58 7.71 -5.29 -0.94
N PRO A 59 8.43 -6.06 -1.79
CA PRO A 59 8.55 -5.72 -3.22
C PRO A 59 7.20 -5.76 -3.97
N ASN A 60 6.33 -6.72 -3.63
CA ASN A 60 5.00 -6.81 -4.23
C ASN A 60 4.10 -5.68 -3.74
N LEU A 61 4.16 -5.38 -2.44
CA LEU A 61 3.40 -4.30 -1.83
C LEU A 61 3.80 -2.92 -2.42
N ALA A 62 5.09 -2.71 -2.71
CA ALA A 62 5.57 -1.52 -3.40
C ALA A 62 4.99 -1.37 -4.82
N ARG A 63 4.82 -2.48 -5.56
CA ARG A 63 4.16 -2.45 -6.88
C ARG A 63 2.69 -2.07 -6.76
N PHE A 64 1.98 -2.62 -5.77
CA PHE A 64 0.58 -2.27 -5.53
C PHE A 64 0.42 -0.82 -5.09
N ALA A 65 1.33 -0.31 -4.24
CA ALA A 65 1.34 1.10 -3.85
C ALA A 65 1.50 2.02 -5.07
N ARG A 66 2.47 1.74 -5.95
CA ARG A 66 2.64 2.51 -7.19
C ARG A 66 1.39 2.49 -8.08
N PHE A 67 0.72 1.34 -8.18
CA PHE A 67 -0.52 1.25 -8.94
C PHE A 67 -1.67 2.03 -8.29
N ALA A 68 -1.75 2.04 -6.96
CA ALA A 68 -2.70 2.89 -6.21
C ALA A 68 -2.47 4.39 -6.46
N ASP A 69 -1.20 4.82 -6.52
CA ASP A 69 -0.85 6.20 -6.85
C ASP A 69 -1.30 6.57 -8.27
N MET A 70 -1.10 5.68 -9.24
CA MET A 70 -1.58 5.87 -10.62
C MET A 70 -3.12 5.96 -10.67
N LEU A 71 -3.84 5.13 -9.93
CA LEU A 71 -5.30 5.21 -9.83
C LEU A 71 -5.74 6.54 -9.21
N THR A 72 -4.99 7.05 -8.24
CA THR A 72 -5.28 8.35 -7.61
C THR A 72 -5.07 9.49 -8.60
N ALA A 73 -3.94 9.52 -9.32
CA ALA A 73 -3.67 10.52 -10.35
C ALA A 73 -4.72 10.50 -11.48
N LEU A 74 -5.16 9.31 -11.89
CA LEU A 74 -6.25 9.16 -12.85
C LEU A 74 -7.54 9.82 -12.34
N ASP A 75 -7.90 9.56 -11.08
CA ASP A 75 -9.12 10.04 -10.43
C ASP A 75 -9.10 11.57 -10.18
N THR A 76 -7.95 12.11 -9.76
CA THR A 76 -7.83 13.52 -9.37
C THR A 76 -7.51 14.46 -10.52
N ASP A 77 -6.71 14.02 -11.49
CA ASP A 77 -6.12 14.92 -12.47
C ASP A 77 -6.74 14.74 -13.87
N ILE A 78 -7.05 13.50 -14.23
CA ILE A 78 -7.41 13.14 -15.61
C ILE A 78 -8.92 13.09 -15.79
N LEU A 79 -9.63 12.36 -14.93
CA LEU A 79 -11.09 12.23 -15.04
C LEU A 79 -11.82 13.57 -14.95
N PRO A 80 -11.46 14.51 -14.06
CA PRO A 80 -12.09 15.84 -14.02
C PRO A 80 -11.80 16.65 -15.29
N THR A 81 -10.60 16.54 -15.84
CA THR A 81 -10.24 17.23 -17.09
C THR A 81 -11.05 16.69 -18.26
N LEU A 82 -11.19 15.37 -18.38
CA LEU A 82 -12.01 14.72 -19.41
C LEU A 82 -13.50 14.95 -19.24
N ALA A 83 -14.00 15.08 -18.00
CA ALA A 83 -15.40 15.43 -17.75
C ALA A 83 -15.74 16.82 -18.30
N ASN A 84 -14.80 17.76 -18.23
CA ASN A 84 -14.95 19.11 -18.80
C ASN A 84 -14.71 19.14 -20.31
N ASN A 85 -13.79 18.31 -20.82
CA ASN A 85 -13.49 18.20 -22.26
C ASN A 85 -13.19 16.74 -22.64
N PRO A 86 -14.21 15.97 -23.10
CA PRO A 86 -14.08 14.53 -23.36
C PRO A 86 -13.07 14.17 -24.46
N THR A 87 -12.66 15.14 -25.28
CA THR A 87 -11.72 14.94 -26.39
C THR A 87 -10.31 15.47 -26.11
N ASP A 88 -10.00 15.82 -24.85
CA ASP A 88 -8.68 16.32 -24.50
C ASP A 88 -7.61 15.20 -24.54
N ILE A 89 -6.94 15.10 -25.69
CA ILE A 89 -5.87 14.14 -25.95
C ILE A 89 -4.65 14.40 -25.04
N GLN A 90 -4.42 15.64 -24.58
CA GLN A 90 -3.28 15.94 -23.70
C GLN A 90 -3.51 15.36 -22.31
N ALA A 91 -4.74 15.43 -21.79
CA ALA A 91 -5.12 14.79 -20.52
C ALA A 91 -4.88 13.27 -20.55
N LEU A 92 -5.17 12.61 -21.69
CA LEU A 92 -4.94 11.17 -21.88
C LEU A 92 -3.46 10.78 -22.03
N ARG A 93 -2.60 11.71 -22.46
CA ARG A 93 -1.15 11.48 -22.64
C ARG A 93 -0.34 11.70 -21.36
N GLY A 94 -0.96 12.18 -20.28
CA GLY A 94 -0.30 12.44 -18.99
C GLY A 94 -0.11 11.22 -18.08
N LEU A 95 -0.59 10.03 -18.48
CA LEU A 95 -0.38 8.73 -17.80
C LEU A 95 0.95 8.09 -18.19
#